data_AF-A0A249NXV7-F1
#
_entry.id   AF-A0A249NXV7-F1
#
_cell.length_a   1.000
_cell.length_b   1.000
_cell.length_c   1.000
_cell.angle_alpha   90.00
_cell.angle_beta   90.00
_cell.angle_gamma   90.00
#
_symmetry.space_group_name_H-M   'P 1'
#
loop_
_entity.id
_entity.type
_entity.pdbx_description
1 polymer ?
#
loop_
_entity_poly.entity_id
_entity_poly.type
_entity_poly.pdbx_seq_one_letter_code
_entity_poly.pdbx_strand_id
1 'polypeptide(L)'
;MLPGTIGAPLQGVFFVDTWQAAVGNGVLGEARVRALLLERFDVLTRSVDIDGADFLIQLRDSGRFSDLVAPRLGIIQAKFAESPATGHDLPVDYAVVEGVPIKEFFVIVTEGREDDIKYFLLSAADVFDLPIKKNAKGKEFYSLTSAVRNKYEAAGKTALLDRIQNDLVARTAEQNDKLLNTVRVPNFEFLRRSIESKWLYPIANEHGYIPDLIYQLRTKFRSHIFAFDDFLANTSKLLTAEDAEVCLQAAELVFQDTLIQDIGGNLSMIRTLDSEAAIVDDLRAAISTHKRRFDALVNRNQKDRFLGAYEKIYNSHQLFMEKHLAPIFERLENGTYQVSKALAQTTFTFDLNTNDPISVVTELVAPGCEVAAEPNQIVRARELWRHNITDGDAATWRELHRLQIEVLAEYIQLLLSDENVKEFKLPFYLIE
;
A
#
# COMPACT_ATOMS: atom_id res chain seq x y z
N MET A 1 12.52 75.34 -15.43
CA MET A 1 12.96 74.53 -14.28
C MET A 1 11.98 73.37 -14.14
N LEU A 2 12.47 72.13 -14.17
CA LEU A 2 11.79 70.89 -13.71
C LEU A 2 11.62 70.90 -12.17
N PRO A 3 10.94 69.93 -11.47
CA PRO A 3 10.47 68.58 -11.89
C PRO A 3 9.02 68.19 -11.43
N GLY A 4 8.40 67.15 -12.00
CA GLY A 4 8.27 65.77 -11.44
C GLY A 4 6.77 65.50 -11.13
N THR A 5 6.12 64.34 -11.32
CA THR A 5 6.54 62.92 -11.39
C THR A 5 5.38 62.14 -12.05
N ILE A 6 5.70 61.20 -12.96
CA ILE A 6 4.74 60.25 -13.56
C ILE A 6 4.75 58.98 -12.73
N GLY A 7 3.59 58.54 -12.26
CA GLY A 7 3.41 57.26 -11.56
C GLY A 7 3.42 56.09 -12.55
N ALA A 8 4.32 55.13 -12.32
CA ALA A 8 4.34 53.85 -13.02
C ALA A 8 3.25 52.92 -12.49
N PRO A 9 2.57 52.12 -13.33
CA PRO A 9 1.74 51.03 -12.86
C PRO A 9 2.62 49.81 -12.51
N LEU A 10 2.38 49.26 -11.32
CA LEU A 10 2.98 48.04 -10.80
C LEU A 10 2.60 46.85 -11.71
N GLN A 11 3.62 46.20 -12.28
CA GLN A 11 3.48 44.89 -12.91
C GLN A 11 3.20 43.84 -11.81
N GLY A 12 1.98 43.30 -11.81
CA GLY A 12 1.66 42.08 -11.07
C GLY A 12 2.37 40.90 -11.72
N VAL A 13 3.31 40.30 -10.99
CA VAL A 13 3.99 39.06 -11.37
C VAL A 13 2.99 37.90 -11.24
N PHE A 14 2.71 37.25 -12.37
CA PHE A 14 1.88 36.04 -12.46
C PHE A 14 2.59 34.86 -11.77
N PHE A 15 2.02 34.34 -10.68
CA PHE A 15 2.47 33.13 -9.99
C PHE A 15 1.81 31.83 -10.51
N VAL A 16 0.95 31.93 -11.52
CA VAL A 16 0.15 30.78 -12.04
C VAL A 16 0.86 30.02 -13.16
N ASP A 17 1.74 30.69 -13.93
CA ASP A 17 2.36 30.11 -15.13
C ASP A 17 3.46 29.07 -14.83
N THR A 18 4.13 29.16 -13.68
CA THR A 18 5.28 28.30 -13.35
C THR A 18 4.89 26.89 -12.94
N TRP A 19 3.74 26.71 -12.28
CA TRP A 19 3.28 25.41 -11.79
C TRP A 19 2.67 24.56 -12.92
N GLN A 20 1.87 25.17 -13.80
CA GLN A 20 1.35 24.50 -15.00
C GLN A 20 2.47 24.14 -15.98
N ALA A 21 3.48 24.99 -16.14
CA ALA A 21 4.67 24.67 -16.93
C ALA A 21 5.47 23.51 -16.32
N ALA A 22 5.71 23.50 -15.00
CA ALA A 22 6.44 22.43 -14.33
C ALA A 22 5.74 21.06 -14.43
N VAL A 23 4.41 21.03 -14.23
CA VAL A 23 3.60 19.81 -14.36
C VAL A 23 3.51 19.36 -15.82
N GLY A 24 3.28 20.29 -16.75
CA GLY A 24 3.23 19.99 -18.19
C GLY A 24 4.55 19.46 -18.74
N ASN A 25 5.67 20.01 -18.28
CA ASN A 25 7.02 19.59 -18.65
C ASN A 25 7.37 18.20 -18.09
N GLY A 26 6.95 17.89 -16.86
CA GLY A 26 7.09 16.54 -16.29
C GLY A 26 6.31 15.49 -17.09
N VAL A 27 5.03 15.77 -17.38
CA VAL A 27 4.17 14.88 -18.17
C VAL A 27 4.71 14.67 -19.59
N LEU A 28 5.24 15.73 -20.22
CA LEU A 28 5.82 15.66 -21.55
C LEU A 28 7.10 14.81 -21.57
N GLY A 29 7.99 14.99 -20.60
CA GLY A 29 9.20 14.17 -20.44
C GLY A 29 8.89 12.69 -20.26
N GLU A 30 7.97 12.39 -19.35
CA GLU A 30 7.50 11.02 -19.12
C GLU A 30 6.89 10.42 -20.39
N ALA A 31 6.00 11.13 -21.08
CA ALA A 31 5.36 10.64 -22.29
C ALA A 31 6.38 10.32 -23.41
N ARG A 32 7.39 11.17 -23.59
CA ARG A 32 8.47 10.96 -24.57
C ARG A 32 9.34 9.76 -24.24
N VAL A 33 9.76 9.65 -22.98
CA VAL A 33 10.56 8.52 -22.51
C VAL A 33 9.77 7.22 -22.63
N ARG A 34 8.48 7.23 -22.26
CA ARG A 34 7.60 6.08 -22.44
C ARG A 34 7.50 5.65 -23.90
N ALA A 35 7.27 6.60 -24.81
CA ALA A 35 7.18 6.31 -26.24
C ALA A 35 8.48 5.70 -26.78
N LEU A 36 9.64 6.25 -26.39
CA LEU A 36 10.96 5.73 -26.73
C LEU A 36 11.14 4.28 -26.22
N LEU A 37 10.81 4.02 -24.96
CA LEU A 37 10.97 2.69 -24.35
C LEU A 37 10.06 1.65 -24.98
N LEU A 38 8.83 2.03 -25.33
CA LEU A 38 7.86 1.19 -26.04
C LEU A 38 8.31 0.81 -27.46
N GLU A 39 9.43 1.32 -27.98
CA GLU A 39 9.99 0.79 -29.24
C GLU A 39 10.62 -0.60 -29.02
N ARG A 40 11.13 -0.91 -27.81
CA ARG A 40 11.95 -2.12 -27.59
C ARG A 40 11.66 -2.91 -26.32
N PHE A 41 11.09 -2.27 -25.31
CA PHE A 41 10.81 -2.88 -24.02
C PHE A 41 9.30 -3.03 -23.81
N ASP A 42 8.94 -3.97 -22.93
CA ASP A 42 7.64 -3.93 -22.27
C ASP A 42 7.73 -2.94 -21.13
N VAL A 43 6.91 -1.89 -21.18
CA VAL A 43 6.89 -0.83 -20.16
C VAL A 43 5.76 -1.12 -19.19
N LEU A 44 6.13 -1.51 -17.97
CA LEU A 44 5.20 -1.89 -16.91
C LEU A 44 4.59 -0.63 -16.27
N THR A 45 3.26 -0.56 -16.21
CA THR A 45 2.55 0.60 -15.67
C THR A 45 2.35 0.53 -14.16
N ARG A 46 2.82 1.58 -13.46
CA ARG A 46 2.41 2.15 -12.15
C ARG A 46 1.50 1.30 -11.24
N SER A 47 1.88 0.06 -10.96
CA SER A 47 1.27 -0.74 -9.87
C SER A 47 2.27 -1.08 -8.77
N VAL A 48 3.51 -0.61 -8.90
CA VAL A 48 4.56 -0.76 -7.89
C VAL A 48 5.13 0.65 -7.66
N ASP A 49 4.79 1.25 -6.53
CA ASP A 49 5.48 2.43 -6.01
C ASP A 49 6.90 1.98 -5.59
N ILE A 50 7.79 1.90 -6.58
CA ILE A 50 9.22 2.01 -6.30
C ILE A 50 9.44 3.50 -6.10
N ASP A 51 9.70 3.91 -4.87
CA ASP A 51 10.08 5.28 -4.55
C ASP A 51 11.22 5.69 -5.49
N GLY A 52 10.91 6.53 -6.49
CA GLY A 52 11.89 7.07 -7.43
C GLY A 52 12.04 6.46 -8.80
N ALA A 53 11.03 5.74 -9.29
CA ALA A 53 10.97 5.27 -10.66
C ALA A 53 9.77 5.87 -11.40
N ASP A 54 9.98 6.37 -12.62
CA ASP A 54 8.86 6.76 -13.49
C ASP A 54 8.38 5.57 -14.32
N PHE A 55 9.29 4.66 -14.70
CA PHE A 55 8.97 3.42 -15.43
C PHE A 55 9.76 2.23 -14.91
N LEU A 56 9.13 1.06 -14.96
CA LEU A 56 9.79 -0.23 -14.89
C LEU A 56 9.71 -0.86 -16.30
N ILE A 57 10.82 -1.36 -16.80
CA ILE A 57 10.92 -1.95 -18.15
C ILE A 57 11.35 -3.40 -18.09
N GLN A 58 10.92 -4.20 -19.06
CA GLN A 58 11.30 -5.59 -19.26
C GLN A 58 11.70 -5.83 -20.72
N LEU A 59 12.66 -6.72 -20.96
CA LEU A 59 12.97 -7.19 -22.30
C LEU A 59 11.83 -8.08 -22.85
N ARG A 60 11.29 -7.76 -24.03
CA ARG A 60 10.16 -8.45 -24.66
C ARG A 60 10.35 -9.95 -24.84
N ASP A 61 11.58 -10.37 -25.11
CA ASP A 61 11.93 -11.77 -25.38
C ASP A 61 12.61 -12.45 -24.18
N SER A 62 12.53 -11.88 -22.97
CA SER A 62 13.16 -12.46 -21.76
C SER A 62 12.34 -13.55 -21.06
N GLY A 63 11.30 -14.07 -21.70
CA GLY A 63 10.41 -15.07 -21.13
C GLY A 63 9.25 -14.47 -20.33
N ARG A 64 8.22 -15.28 -20.11
CA ARG A 64 7.10 -14.99 -19.20
C ARG A 64 7.63 -14.89 -17.77
N PHE A 65 6.86 -14.26 -16.88
CA PHE A 65 7.15 -14.24 -15.44
C PHE A 65 7.34 -15.66 -14.84
N SER A 66 6.80 -16.68 -15.51
CA SER A 66 6.88 -18.11 -15.17
C SER A 66 8.09 -18.86 -15.77
N ASP A 67 8.92 -18.21 -16.58
CA ASP A 67 10.01 -18.89 -17.29
C ASP A 67 11.28 -18.96 -16.42
N LEU A 68 12.10 -19.99 -16.65
CA LEU A 68 13.31 -20.37 -15.87
C LEU A 68 14.36 -19.25 -15.72
N VAL A 69 14.29 -18.20 -16.55
CA VAL A 69 15.11 -17.01 -16.41
C VAL A 69 14.19 -15.89 -15.96
N ALA A 70 14.34 -15.52 -14.69
CA ALA A 70 13.64 -14.41 -14.09
C ALA A 70 13.66 -13.17 -15.01
N PRO A 71 12.55 -12.44 -15.15
CA PRO A 71 12.45 -11.34 -16.10
C PRO A 71 13.52 -10.29 -15.80
N ARG A 72 14.22 -9.88 -16.85
CA ARG A 72 15.29 -8.88 -16.75
C ARG A 72 14.68 -7.49 -16.69
N LEU A 73 14.47 -6.99 -15.47
CA LEU A 73 13.81 -5.69 -15.23
C LEU A 73 14.82 -4.53 -15.19
N GLY A 74 14.41 -3.34 -15.62
CA GLY A 74 15.17 -2.10 -15.50
C GLY A 74 14.31 -0.98 -14.92
N ILE A 75 14.91 -0.11 -14.12
CA ILE A 75 14.27 1.05 -13.48
C ILE A 75 14.65 2.30 -14.28
N ILE A 76 13.66 3.07 -14.73
CA ILE A 76 13.89 4.32 -15.47
C ILE A 76 13.30 5.49 -14.71
N GLN A 77 14.11 6.51 -14.48
CA GLN A 77 13.67 7.85 -14.12
C GLN A 77 13.75 8.77 -15.35
N ALA A 78 12.62 9.34 -15.75
CA ALA A 78 12.53 10.36 -16.79
C ALA A 78 12.72 11.76 -16.20
N LYS A 79 13.43 12.61 -16.93
CA LYS A 79 13.51 14.05 -16.66
C LYS A 79 13.36 14.83 -17.97
N PHE A 80 12.84 16.04 -17.87
CA PHE A 80 12.70 16.94 -19.01
C PHE A 80 13.47 18.23 -18.75
N ALA A 81 14.40 18.55 -19.66
CA ALA A 81 15.11 19.81 -19.69
C ALA A 81 14.43 20.74 -20.71
N GLU A 82 13.74 21.76 -20.20
CA GLU A 82 13.12 22.79 -21.04
C GLU A 82 14.17 23.63 -21.78
N SER A 83 15.36 23.77 -21.19
CA SER A 83 16.46 24.53 -21.76
C SER A 83 17.83 23.87 -21.50
N PRO A 84 18.87 24.29 -22.23
CA PRO A 84 20.26 23.93 -21.93
C PRO A 84 20.74 24.45 -20.56
N ALA A 85 19.96 25.25 -19.83
CA ALA A 85 20.31 25.70 -18.48
C ALA A 85 19.60 24.88 -17.38
N THR A 86 18.60 24.07 -17.74
CA THR A 86 17.81 23.30 -16.76
C THR A 86 18.67 22.22 -16.13
N GLY A 87 18.78 22.23 -14.79
CA GLY A 87 19.40 21.16 -14.01
C GLY A 87 18.36 20.24 -13.37
N HIS A 88 18.80 19.07 -12.94
CA HIS A 88 17.95 18.10 -12.24
C HIS A 88 18.64 17.62 -10.97
N ASP A 89 17.87 17.47 -9.90
CA ASP A 89 18.33 16.83 -8.68
C ASP A 89 17.69 15.44 -8.58
N LEU A 90 18.52 14.43 -8.28
CA LEU A 90 18.16 13.03 -8.20
C LEU A 90 18.37 12.57 -6.75
N PRO A 91 17.34 12.06 -6.05
CA PRO A 91 17.52 11.55 -4.70
C PRO A 91 18.56 10.41 -4.65
N VAL A 92 19.45 10.43 -3.64
CA VAL A 92 20.55 9.45 -3.52
C VAL A 92 20.04 8.02 -3.36
N ASP A 93 18.93 7.88 -2.63
CA ASP A 93 18.21 6.65 -2.33
C ASP A 93 17.69 5.91 -3.58
N TYR A 94 17.66 6.56 -4.75
CA TYR A 94 17.12 5.96 -5.98
C TYR A 94 18.17 5.25 -6.83
N ALA A 95 19.42 5.70 -6.77
CA ALA A 95 20.50 5.17 -7.59
C ALA A 95 21.43 4.22 -6.83
N VAL A 96 21.32 4.17 -5.50
CA VAL A 96 22.32 3.52 -4.63
C VAL A 96 21.66 2.73 -3.51
N VAL A 97 22.09 1.49 -3.32
CA VAL A 97 21.74 0.65 -2.16
C VAL A 97 23.03 0.31 -1.41
N GLU A 98 23.08 0.64 -0.11
CA GLU A 98 24.25 0.34 0.75
C GLU A 98 25.58 0.89 0.19
N GLY A 99 25.55 2.05 -0.47
CA GLY A 99 26.72 2.67 -1.08
C GLY A 99 27.14 2.08 -2.43
N VAL A 100 26.38 1.13 -2.98
CA VAL A 100 26.65 0.51 -4.29
C VAL A 100 25.62 0.97 -5.32
N PRO A 101 26.04 1.49 -6.49
CA PRO A 101 25.13 1.84 -7.56
C PRO A 101 24.32 0.65 -8.08
N ILE A 102 23.02 0.85 -8.22
CA ILE A 102 22.07 -0.15 -8.71
C ILE A 102 22.20 -0.22 -10.24
N LYS A 103 22.80 -1.28 -10.79
CA LYS A 103 23.09 -1.38 -12.24
C LYS A 103 21.84 -1.30 -13.12
N GLU A 104 20.68 -1.50 -12.53
CA GLU A 104 19.37 -1.56 -13.16
C GLU A 104 18.70 -0.19 -13.26
N PHE A 105 19.26 0.83 -12.60
CA PHE A 105 18.71 2.17 -12.59
C PHE A 105 19.32 3.05 -13.68
N PHE A 106 18.46 3.69 -14.46
CA PHE A 106 18.84 4.62 -15.51
C PHE A 106 18.05 5.93 -15.42
N VAL A 107 18.71 7.01 -15.79
CA VAL A 107 18.07 8.33 -15.93
C VAL A 107 18.07 8.70 -17.40
N ILE A 108 16.88 8.97 -17.94
CA ILE A 108 16.72 9.50 -19.30
C ILE A 108 16.28 10.96 -19.20
N VAL A 109 17.13 11.87 -19.66
CA VAL A 109 16.77 13.27 -19.81
C VAL A 109 16.39 13.54 -21.25
N THR A 110 15.26 14.19 -21.47
CA THR A 110 14.84 14.67 -22.79
C THR A 110 14.96 16.19 -22.85
N GLU A 111 15.48 16.72 -23.96
CA GLU A 111 15.63 18.15 -24.20
C GLU A 111 15.11 18.51 -25.60
N GLY A 112 14.61 19.74 -25.78
CA GLY A 112 14.16 20.24 -27.07
C GLY A 112 12.68 19.99 -27.37
N ARG A 113 12.25 20.37 -28.57
CA ARG A 113 10.84 20.33 -29.01
C ARG A 113 10.73 19.69 -30.41
N GLU A 114 9.63 18.99 -30.62
CA GLU A 114 9.23 18.40 -31.90
C GLU A 114 10.33 17.52 -32.51
N ASP A 115 10.93 17.96 -33.62
CA ASP A 115 11.91 17.17 -34.38
C ASP A 115 13.35 17.31 -33.85
N ASP A 116 13.62 18.28 -32.98
CA ASP A 116 14.96 18.53 -32.38
C ASP A 116 15.03 18.01 -30.94
N ILE A 117 14.53 16.78 -30.71
CA ILE A 117 14.59 16.16 -29.39
C ILE A 117 15.94 15.45 -29.21
N LYS A 118 16.64 15.86 -28.15
CA LYS A 118 17.87 15.22 -27.68
C LYS A 118 17.57 14.31 -26.49
N TYR A 119 18.33 13.23 -26.41
CA TYR A 119 18.24 12.25 -25.34
C TYR A 119 19.58 12.13 -24.65
N PHE A 120 19.55 12.08 -23.33
CA PHE A 120 20.73 11.84 -22.51
C PHE A 120 20.46 10.63 -21.62
N LEU A 121 21.43 9.72 -21.53
CA LEU A 121 21.29 8.48 -20.77
C LEU A 121 22.42 8.35 -19.75
N LEU A 122 22.04 8.30 -18.49
CA LEU A 122 22.93 8.03 -17.36
C LEU A 122 22.57 6.67 -16.76
N SER A 123 23.58 5.85 -16.49
CA SER A 123 23.46 4.69 -15.61
C SER A 123 23.52 5.13 -14.13
N ALA A 124 23.19 4.24 -13.19
CA ALA A 124 23.38 4.53 -11.77
C ALA A 124 24.83 4.83 -11.40
N ALA A 125 25.80 4.19 -12.06
CA ALA A 125 27.22 4.50 -11.86
C ALA A 125 27.53 5.94 -12.30
N ASP A 126 27.00 6.36 -13.45
CA ASP A 126 27.13 7.74 -13.92
C ASP A 126 26.48 8.74 -12.95
N VAL A 127 25.33 8.37 -12.35
CA VAL A 127 24.63 9.19 -11.34
C VAL A 127 25.43 9.26 -10.04
N PHE A 128 26.03 8.15 -9.61
CA PHE A 128 26.84 8.06 -8.39
C PHE A 128 28.04 9.00 -8.41
N ASP A 129 28.61 9.24 -9.59
CA ASP A 129 29.75 10.14 -9.80
C ASP A 129 29.36 11.63 -9.82
N LEU A 130 28.07 11.96 -9.71
CA LEU A 130 27.60 13.34 -9.67
C LEU A 130 27.84 14.01 -8.31
N PRO A 131 27.99 15.35 -8.28
CA PRO A 131 28.14 16.07 -7.02
C PRO A 131 26.87 16.00 -6.17
N ILE A 132 27.04 15.72 -4.87
CA ILE A 132 25.95 15.65 -3.89
C ILE A 132 25.63 17.05 -3.34
N LYS A 133 24.35 17.37 -3.21
CA LYS A 133 23.81 18.55 -2.53
C LYS A 133 22.85 18.13 -1.41
N LYS A 134 22.77 18.96 -0.36
CA LYS A 134 21.78 18.80 0.71
C LYS A 134 20.69 19.86 0.56
N ASN A 135 19.43 19.44 0.70
CA ASN A 135 18.33 20.39 0.80
C ASN A 135 18.22 20.96 2.23
N ALA A 136 17.35 21.95 2.42
CA ALA A 136 17.11 22.58 3.73
C ALA A 136 16.59 21.62 4.82
N LYS A 137 16.10 20.44 4.43
CA LYS A 137 15.62 19.38 5.33
C LYS A 137 16.67 18.28 5.58
N GLY A 138 17.90 18.46 5.09
CA GLY A 138 19.00 17.51 5.25
C GLY A 138 18.99 16.30 4.30
N LYS A 139 18.04 16.19 3.36
CA LYS A 139 18.02 15.11 2.35
C LYS A 139 19.10 15.36 1.29
N GLU A 140 19.81 14.31 0.92
CA GLU A 140 20.90 14.33 -0.06
C GLU A 140 20.39 14.03 -1.48
N PHE A 141 20.95 14.73 -2.47
CA PHE A 141 20.61 14.59 -3.89
C PHE A 141 21.86 14.68 -4.76
N TYR A 142 21.94 13.85 -5.79
CA TYR A 142 22.88 13.99 -6.89
C TYR A 142 22.42 15.12 -7.82
N SER A 143 23.31 16.06 -8.14
CA SER A 143 22.96 17.22 -8.96
C SER A 143 23.50 17.12 -10.38
N LEU A 144 22.57 16.96 -11.33
CA LEU A 144 22.84 16.92 -12.76
C LEU A 144 22.70 18.33 -13.35
N THR A 145 23.82 19.01 -13.53
CA THR A 145 23.87 20.29 -14.25
C THR A 145 23.91 20.07 -15.75
N SER A 146 23.55 21.08 -16.54
CA SER A 146 23.58 20.96 -17.99
C SER A 146 24.98 20.72 -18.58
N ALA A 147 26.00 21.37 -18.03
CA ALA A 147 27.39 21.15 -18.43
C ALA A 147 27.84 19.70 -18.24
N VAL A 148 27.30 19.02 -17.22
CA VAL A 148 27.57 17.61 -16.96
C VAL A 148 26.69 16.71 -17.84
N ARG A 149 25.39 17.06 -17.99
CA ARG A 149 24.43 16.34 -18.84
C ARG A 149 24.95 16.12 -20.26
N ASN A 150 25.54 17.14 -20.87
CA ASN A 150 26.01 17.06 -22.27
C ASN A 150 27.05 15.97 -22.54
N LYS A 151 27.73 15.46 -21.50
CA LYS A 151 28.65 14.32 -21.62
C LYS A 151 27.94 13.00 -21.89
N TYR A 152 26.65 12.93 -21.59
CA TYR A 152 25.81 11.74 -21.66
C TYR A 152 24.82 11.79 -22.82
N GLU A 153 25.03 12.69 -23.78
CA GLU A 153 24.18 12.78 -24.98
C GLU A 153 24.27 11.48 -25.77
N ALA A 154 23.11 10.89 -26.05
CA ALA A 154 23.05 9.66 -26.82
C ALA A 154 23.30 9.96 -28.30
N ALA A 155 24.10 9.12 -28.95
CA ALA A 155 24.33 9.19 -30.40
C ALA A 155 23.07 8.95 -31.26
N GLY A 156 21.95 8.56 -30.62
CA GLY A 156 20.65 8.34 -31.22
C GLY A 156 19.78 7.43 -30.36
N LYS A 157 18.49 7.35 -30.69
CA LYS A 157 17.52 6.48 -29.98
C LYS A 157 17.97 5.02 -29.93
N THR A 158 18.44 4.48 -31.06
CA THR A 158 18.90 3.09 -31.16
C THR A 158 20.07 2.83 -30.22
N ALA A 159 21.10 3.69 -30.23
CA ALA A 159 22.27 3.53 -29.36
C ALA A 159 21.91 3.60 -27.86
N LEU A 160 20.95 4.46 -27.51
CA LEU A 160 20.41 4.54 -26.15
C LEU A 160 19.72 3.23 -25.75
N LEU A 161 18.80 2.74 -26.58
CA LEU A 161 18.06 1.51 -26.32
C LEU A 161 18.99 0.28 -26.31
N ASP A 162 20.00 0.24 -27.18
CA ASP A 162 21.03 -0.81 -27.21
C ASP A 162 21.83 -0.83 -25.91
N ARG A 163 22.22 0.35 -25.39
CA ARG A 163 22.95 0.44 -24.12
C ARG A 163 22.11 -0.12 -22.96
N ILE A 164 20.85 0.30 -22.83
CA ILE A 164 19.94 -0.23 -21.81
C ILE A 164 19.81 -1.74 -21.96
N GLN A 165 19.52 -2.23 -23.17
CA GLN A 165 19.37 -3.67 -23.40
C GLN A 165 20.62 -4.45 -23.05
N ASN A 166 21.81 -4.00 -23.48
CA ASN A 166 23.07 -4.68 -23.19
C ASN A 166 23.36 -4.73 -21.69
N ASP A 167 23.10 -3.64 -20.97
CA ASP A 167 23.25 -3.58 -19.52
C ASP A 167 22.26 -4.54 -18.83
N LEU A 168 21.01 -4.61 -19.29
CA LEU A 168 20.04 -5.58 -18.77
C LEU A 168 20.45 -7.02 -19.08
N VAL A 169 21.07 -7.26 -20.25
CA VAL A 169 21.48 -8.60 -20.72
C VAL A 169 22.72 -9.13 -20.02
N ALA A 170 23.67 -8.24 -19.69
CA ALA A 170 24.95 -8.60 -19.07
C ALA A 170 24.82 -9.02 -17.59
N ARG A 171 23.62 -8.99 -17.01
CA ARG A 171 23.39 -9.29 -15.60
C ARG A 171 23.44 -10.78 -15.29
N THR A 172 24.00 -11.07 -14.12
CA THR A 172 23.97 -12.41 -13.52
C THR A 172 22.60 -12.71 -12.92
N ALA A 173 22.28 -13.99 -12.71
CA ALA A 173 21.05 -14.40 -12.03
C ALA A 173 20.93 -13.78 -10.63
N GLU A 174 22.03 -13.80 -9.84
CA GLU A 174 22.08 -13.21 -8.50
C GLU A 174 21.75 -11.70 -8.48
N GLN A 175 22.23 -10.95 -9.47
CA GLN A 175 21.90 -9.52 -9.60
C GLN A 175 20.42 -9.32 -9.92
N ASN A 176 19.86 -10.19 -10.77
CA ASN A 176 18.46 -10.15 -11.12
C ASN A 176 17.57 -10.51 -9.92
N ASP A 177 17.92 -11.54 -9.15
CA ASP A 177 17.18 -11.95 -7.95
C ASP A 177 17.26 -10.89 -6.84
N LYS A 178 18.44 -10.30 -6.62
CA LYS A 178 18.59 -9.16 -5.70
C LYS A 178 17.70 -8.00 -6.11
N LEU A 179 17.61 -7.70 -7.40
CA LEU A 179 16.70 -6.68 -7.92
C LEU A 179 15.25 -7.09 -7.69
N LEU A 180 14.80 -8.31 -8.02
CA LEU A 180 13.40 -8.71 -7.79
C LEU A 180 13.03 -8.69 -6.30
N ASN A 181 13.99 -8.93 -5.41
CA ASN A 181 13.80 -8.79 -3.97
C ASN A 181 13.76 -7.31 -3.52
N THR A 182 14.38 -6.40 -4.27
CA THR A 182 14.46 -4.95 -3.96
C THR A 182 13.31 -4.17 -4.63
N VAL A 183 13.15 -4.35 -5.93
CA VAL A 183 12.00 -3.97 -6.75
C VAL A 183 10.89 -4.92 -6.38
N ARG A 184 10.09 -4.54 -5.40
CA ARG A 184 8.92 -5.26 -4.85
C ARG A 184 8.00 -5.85 -5.93
N VAL A 185 8.40 -6.96 -6.55
CA VAL A 185 7.61 -7.68 -7.54
C VAL A 185 6.38 -8.24 -6.86
N PRO A 186 5.21 -8.12 -7.51
CA PRO A 186 4.08 -7.40 -6.90
C PRO A 186 4.00 -7.69 -5.41
N ASN A 187 4.53 -6.77 -4.60
CA ASN A 187 4.02 -6.69 -3.24
C ASN A 187 2.57 -6.25 -3.42
N PHE A 188 1.66 -7.21 -3.51
CA PHE A 188 0.25 -6.92 -3.47
C PHE A 188 0.04 -6.23 -2.12
N GLU A 189 0.02 -4.90 -2.12
CA GLU A 189 -0.45 -4.16 -0.97
C GLU A 189 -1.94 -4.48 -0.86
N PHE A 190 -2.22 -5.51 -0.08
CA PHE A 190 -3.57 -5.89 0.24
C PHE A 190 -4.09 -4.87 1.24
N LEU A 191 -4.48 -3.69 0.75
CA LEU A 191 -5.25 -2.78 1.56
C LEU A 191 -6.62 -3.43 1.80
N ARG A 192 -7.08 -3.44 3.06
CA ARG A 192 -8.43 -3.90 3.42
C ARG A 192 -9.52 -3.16 2.64
N ARG A 193 -9.23 -1.92 2.25
CA ARG A 193 -10.09 -1.02 1.46
C ARG A 193 -10.02 -1.24 -0.05
N SER A 194 -9.15 -2.13 -0.54
CA SER A 194 -9.02 -2.46 -1.97
C SER A 194 -10.12 -3.45 -2.42
N ILE A 195 -11.37 -3.06 -2.17
CA ILE A 195 -12.62 -3.70 -2.60
C ILE A 195 -13.69 -2.62 -2.83
N GLU A 196 -14.76 -2.93 -3.56
CA GLU A 196 -15.84 -1.96 -3.80
C GLU A 196 -16.43 -1.40 -2.50
N SER A 197 -16.75 -0.10 -2.49
CA SER A 197 -17.21 0.63 -1.30
C SER A 197 -18.42 0.01 -0.60
N LYS A 198 -19.31 -0.64 -1.35
CA LYS A 198 -20.49 -1.31 -0.79
C LYS A 198 -20.14 -2.44 0.19
N TRP A 199 -18.95 -3.03 0.09
CA TRP A 199 -18.45 -4.08 0.98
C TRP A 199 -17.68 -3.52 2.18
N LEU A 200 -17.41 -2.21 2.20
CA LEU A 200 -16.76 -1.51 3.30
C LEU A 200 -17.74 -0.99 4.35
N TYR A 201 -19.05 -1.04 4.08
CA TYR A 201 -20.03 -0.65 5.07
C TYR A 201 -19.98 -1.61 6.28
N PRO A 202 -19.98 -1.09 7.52
CA PRO A 202 -19.87 -1.92 8.74
C PRO A 202 -21.22 -2.56 9.09
N ILE A 203 -21.76 -3.35 8.18
CA ILE A 203 -22.99 -4.11 8.38
C ILE A 203 -22.62 -5.38 9.13
N ALA A 204 -23.03 -5.44 10.40
CA ALA A 204 -22.80 -6.59 11.26
C ALA A 204 -23.33 -7.88 10.62
N ASN A 205 -22.60 -8.98 10.78
CA ASN A 205 -23.00 -10.33 10.35
C ASN A 205 -22.28 -11.41 11.18
N GLU A 206 -22.82 -12.62 11.12
CA GLU A 206 -22.46 -13.77 11.95
C GLU A 206 -21.18 -14.48 11.46
N HIS A 207 -20.68 -14.13 10.26
CA HIS A 207 -19.69 -14.92 9.54
C HIS A 207 -18.32 -14.25 9.48
N GLY A 208 -18.25 -12.92 9.53
CA GLY A 208 -17.00 -12.16 9.63
C GLY A 208 -17.06 -10.80 8.96
N TYR A 209 -16.05 -9.97 9.26
CA TYR A 209 -15.88 -8.69 8.59
C TYR A 209 -15.27 -8.92 7.20
N ILE A 210 -16.02 -8.60 6.14
CA ILE A 210 -15.64 -8.90 4.74
C ILE A 210 -14.23 -8.40 4.38
N PRO A 211 -13.84 -7.15 4.70
CA PRO A 211 -12.47 -6.68 4.44
C PRO A 211 -11.39 -7.53 5.12
N ASP A 212 -11.63 -8.00 6.34
CA ASP A 212 -10.68 -8.85 7.06
C ASP A 212 -10.60 -10.25 6.45
N LEU A 213 -11.74 -10.86 6.11
CA LEU A 213 -11.76 -12.18 5.47
C LEU A 213 -11.03 -12.16 4.11
N ILE A 214 -11.26 -11.13 3.30
CA ILE A 214 -10.56 -10.94 2.02
C ILE A 214 -9.07 -10.71 2.24
N TYR A 215 -8.69 -9.89 3.22
CA TYR A 215 -7.29 -9.64 3.56
C TYR A 215 -6.58 -10.92 4.02
N GLN A 216 -7.21 -11.70 4.90
CA GLN A 216 -6.69 -12.98 5.37
C GLN A 216 -6.48 -13.94 4.20
N LEU A 217 -7.49 -14.10 3.34
CA LEU A 217 -7.42 -14.97 2.17
C LEU A 217 -6.29 -14.57 1.22
N ARG A 218 -6.18 -13.28 0.91
CA ARG A 218 -5.10 -12.70 0.09
C ARG A 218 -3.72 -12.95 0.71
N THR A 219 -3.58 -12.77 2.01
CA THR A 219 -2.32 -12.98 2.74
C THR A 219 -1.91 -14.46 2.75
N LYS A 220 -2.87 -15.37 2.94
CA LYS A 220 -2.66 -16.81 2.82
C LYS A 220 -2.22 -17.21 1.42
N PHE A 221 -2.92 -16.76 0.39
CA PHE A 221 -2.51 -17.02 -1.00
C PHE A 221 -1.15 -16.41 -1.37
N ARG A 222 -0.78 -15.26 -0.81
CA ARG A 222 0.57 -14.72 -1.00
C ARG A 222 1.64 -15.59 -0.33
N SER A 223 1.41 -16.02 0.91
CA SER A 223 2.31 -16.98 1.58
C SER A 223 2.44 -18.27 0.77
N HIS A 224 1.36 -18.68 0.11
CA HIS A 224 1.36 -19.83 -0.80
C HIS A 224 2.19 -19.59 -2.08
N ILE A 225 2.18 -18.39 -2.64
CA ILE A 225 3.04 -18.07 -3.79
C ILE A 225 4.51 -18.15 -3.37
N PHE A 226 4.89 -17.52 -2.27
CA PHE A 226 6.30 -17.54 -1.81
C PHE A 226 6.82 -18.94 -1.50
N ALA A 227 6.04 -19.76 -0.80
CA ALA A 227 6.45 -21.15 -0.55
C ALA A 227 6.53 -21.98 -1.85
N PHE A 228 5.82 -21.61 -2.91
CA PHE A 228 5.97 -22.25 -4.22
C PHE A 228 7.24 -21.77 -4.95
N ASP A 229 7.59 -20.49 -4.82
CA ASP A 229 8.81 -19.94 -5.38
C ASP A 229 10.06 -20.58 -4.76
N ASP A 230 10.08 -20.79 -3.44
CA ASP A 230 11.17 -21.50 -2.74
C ASP A 230 11.33 -22.94 -3.26
N PHE A 231 10.21 -23.65 -3.43
CA PHE A 231 10.19 -24.99 -3.99
C PHE A 231 10.75 -25.02 -5.43
N LEU A 232 10.33 -24.08 -6.27
CA LEU A 232 10.81 -23.98 -7.65
C LEU A 232 12.31 -23.64 -7.71
N ALA A 233 12.79 -22.76 -6.84
CA ALA A 233 14.21 -22.40 -6.76
C ALA A 233 15.07 -23.61 -6.41
N ASN A 234 14.67 -24.40 -5.40
CA ASN A 234 15.39 -25.61 -5.01
C ASN A 234 15.34 -26.70 -6.09
N THR A 235 14.20 -26.86 -6.76
CA THR A 235 14.05 -27.78 -7.90
C THR A 235 14.95 -27.37 -9.06
N SER A 236 14.97 -26.08 -9.41
CA SER A 236 15.83 -25.54 -10.47
C SER A 236 17.31 -25.75 -10.16
N LYS A 237 17.71 -25.51 -8.90
CA LYS A 237 19.07 -25.77 -8.43
C LYS A 237 19.45 -27.24 -8.57
N LEU A 238 18.56 -28.16 -8.21
CA LEU A 238 18.76 -29.60 -8.38
C LEU A 238 18.94 -29.98 -9.86
N LEU A 239 18.16 -29.39 -10.76
CA LEU A 239 18.18 -29.71 -12.18
C LEU A 239 19.40 -29.13 -12.93
N THR A 240 20.01 -28.08 -12.41
CA THR A 240 21.08 -27.32 -13.09
C THR A 240 22.45 -27.46 -12.43
N ALA A 241 22.54 -27.98 -11.20
CA ALA A 241 23.81 -28.16 -10.52
C ALA A 241 24.68 -29.24 -11.20
N GLU A 242 25.94 -28.88 -11.45
CA GLU A 242 26.96 -29.81 -11.97
C GLU A 242 27.72 -30.52 -10.83
N ASP A 243 27.72 -29.93 -9.63
CA ASP A 243 28.37 -30.47 -8.44
C ASP A 243 27.44 -31.41 -7.66
N ALA A 244 27.97 -32.59 -7.30
CA ALA A 244 27.19 -33.64 -6.66
C ALA A 244 26.73 -33.29 -5.23
N GLU A 245 27.53 -32.54 -4.46
CA GLU A 245 27.14 -32.10 -3.11
C GLU A 245 26.03 -31.05 -3.18
N VAL A 246 26.12 -30.14 -4.16
CA VAL A 246 25.07 -29.14 -4.43
C VAL A 246 23.76 -29.81 -4.87
N CYS A 247 23.84 -30.84 -5.71
CA CYS A 247 22.67 -31.66 -6.09
C CYS A 247 22.04 -32.32 -4.86
N LEU A 248 22.83 -32.95 -3.99
CA LEU A 248 22.31 -33.61 -2.79
C LEU A 248 21.61 -32.61 -1.86
N GLN A 249 22.23 -31.45 -1.61
CA GLN A 249 21.62 -30.39 -0.80
C GLN A 249 20.31 -29.88 -1.39
N ALA A 250 20.28 -29.64 -2.71
CA ALA A 250 19.06 -29.18 -3.38
C ALA A 250 17.96 -30.25 -3.32
N ALA A 251 18.29 -31.53 -3.48
CA ALA A 251 17.36 -32.64 -3.33
C ALA A 251 16.80 -32.73 -1.91
N GLU A 252 17.64 -32.62 -0.88
CA GLU A 252 17.21 -32.63 0.52
C GLU A 252 16.23 -31.49 0.80
N LEU A 253 16.50 -30.28 0.31
CA LEU A 253 15.59 -29.14 0.45
C LEU A 253 14.25 -29.35 -0.27
N VAL A 254 14.26 -29.93 -1.48
CA VAL A 254 13.03 -30.29 -2.20
C VAL A 254 12.21 -31.32 -1.42
N PHE A 255 12.84 -32.36 -0.86
CA PHE A 255 12.13 -33.42 -0.12
C PHE A 255 11.71 -33.01 1.30
N GLN A 256 12.34 -32.00 1.88
CA GLN A 256 11.95 -31.41 3.16
C GLN A 256 10.90 -30.30 3.01
N ASP A 257 10.58 -29.90 1.77
CA ASP A 257 9.61 -28.85 1.52
C ASP A 257 8.21 -29.25 2.03
N THR A 258 7.57 -28.33 2.75
CA THR A 258 6.22 -28.49 3.29
C THR A 258 5.14 -28.81 2.24
N LEU A 259 5.42 -28.56 0.96
CA LEU A 259 4.54 -28.89 -0.18
C LEU A 259 4.63 -30.35 -0.60
N ILE A 260 5.64 -31.10 -0.14
CA ILE A 260 5.81 -32.51 -0.44
C ILE A 260 5.35 -33.35 0.76
N GLN A 261 4.48 -34.32 0.51
CA GLN A 261 4.10 -35.33 1.48
C GLN A 261 4.26 -36.73 0.88
N ASP A 262 4.73 -37.65 1.71
CA ASP A 262 4.68 -39.07 1.40
C ASP A 262 3.28 -39.62 1.70
N ILE A 263 2.53 -39.95 0.63
CA ILE A 263 1.32 -40.75 0.74
C ILE A 263 1.61 -42.16 0.26
N GLY A 264 1.82 -43.07 1.21
CA GLY A 264 1.88 -44.51 0.95
C GLY A 264 3.05 -44.92 0.06
N GLY A 265 4.20 -44.27 0.19
CA GLY A 265 5.40 -44.49 -0.62
C GLY A 265 5.43 -43.69 -1.92
N ASN A 266 4.42 -42.86 -2.18
CA ASN A 266 4.38 -41.95 -3.31
C ASN A 266 4.50 -40.50 -2.82
N LEU A 267 5.60 -39.85 -3.16
CA LEU A 267 5.76 -38.42 -2.97
C LEU A 267 4.75 -37.69 -3.84
N SER A 268 3.82 -37.00 -3.18
CA SER A 268 2.80 -36.19 -3.81
C SER A 268 3.00 -34.75 -3.40
N MET A 269 2.81 -33.83 -4.34
CA MET A 269 2.72 -32.42 -4.00
C MET A 269 1.32 -32.17 -3.42
N ILE A 270 1.24 -31.97 -2.10
CA ILE A 270 -0.03 -31.83 -1.40
C ILE A 270 -0.03 -30.51 -0.68
N ARG A 271 -0.97 -29.66 -1.08
CA ARG A 271 -1.34 -28.49 -0.31
C ARG A 271 -2.72 -28.69 0.27
N THR A 272 -2.78 -28.78 1.59
CA THR A 272 -4.03 -28.66 2.33
C THR A 272 -4.42 -27.18 2.32
N LEU A 273 -5.46 -26.84 1.56
CA LEU A 273 -6.11 -25.52 1.56
C LEU A 273 -7.27 -25.47 2.55
N ASP A 274 -7.24 -26.33 3.59
CA ASP A 274 -8.37 -26.54 4.49
C ASP A 274 -8.70 -25.26 5.29
N SER A 275 -7.68 -24.49 5.68
CA SER A 275 -7.89 -23.21 6.37
C SER A 275 -8.48 -22.14 5.44
N GLU A 276 -8.08 -22.14 4.17
CA GLU A 276 -8.55 -21.23 3.14
C GLU A 276 -9.99 -21.55 2.76
N ALA A 277 -10.34 -22.84 2.68
CA ALA A 277 -11.70 -23.30 2.43
C ALA A 277 -12.66 -22.79 3.52
N ALA A 278 -12.27 -22.89 4.80
CA ALA A 278 -13.07 -22.34 5.90
C ALA A 278 -13.25 -20.82 5.79
N ILE A 279 -12.20 -20.07 5.44
CA ILE A 279 -12.28 -18.61 5.21
C ILE A 279 -13.20 -18.29 4.03
N VAL A 280 -13.15 -19.08 2.95
CA VAL A 280 -14.00 -18.91 1.76
C VAL A 280 -15.47 -19.16 2.10
N ASP A 281 -15.77 -20.15 2.93
CA ASP A 281 -17.12 -20.45 3.37
C ASP A 281 -17.69 -19.33 4.26
N ASP A 282 -16.89 -18.85 5.23
CA ASP A 282 -17.22 -17.67 6.05
C ASP A 282 -17.43 -16.43 5.17
N LEU A 283 -16.56 -16.19 4.17
CA LEU A 283 -16.66 -15.04 3.26
C LEU A 283 -17.92 -15.12 2.41
N ARG A 284 -18.25 -16.31 1.87
CA ARG A 284 -19.47 -16.51 1.08
C ARG A 284 -20.72 -16.21 1.90
N ALA A 285 -20.76 -16.68 3.14
CA ALA A 285 -21.86 -16.44 4.05
C ALA A 285 -21.95 -14.95 4.46
N ALA A 286 -20.82 -14.32 4.78
CA ALA A 286 -20.74 -12.88 5.08
C ALA A 286 -21.25 -12.01 3.92
N ILE A 287 -20.81 -12.30 2.69
CA ILE A 287 -21.27 -11.60 1.47
C ILE A 287 -22.78 -11.73 1.29
N SER A 288 -23.32 -12.94 1.46
CA SER A 288 -24.75 -13.21 1.31
C SER A 288 -25.58 -12.40 2.32
N THR A 289 -25.20 -12.45 3.59
CA THR A 289 -25.88 -11.71 4.67
C THR A 289 -25.75 -10.20 4.50
N HIS A 290 -24.55 -9.71 4.19
CA HIS A 290 -24.28 -8.30 3.95
C HIS A 290 -25.12 -7.76 2.80
N LYS A 291 -25.11 -8.45 1.66
CA LYS A 291 -25.88 -8.05 0.47
C LYS A 291 -27.37 -7.95 0.81
N ARG A 292 -27.93 -8.99 1.44
CA ARG A 292 -29.34 -9.04 1.84
C ARG A 292 -29.73 -7.86 2.76
N ARG A 293 -28.93 -7.57 3.78
CA ARG A 293 -29.18 -6.46 4.72
C ARG A 293 -28.98 -5.09 4.06
N PHE A 294 -27.95 -4.94 3.22
CA PHE A 294 -27.72 -3.72 2.45
C PHE A 294 -28.89 -3.43 1.49
N ASP A 295 -29.34 -4.44 0.74
CA ASP A 295 -30.50 -4.33 -0.15
C ASP A 295 -31.77 -3.98 0.63
N ALA A 296 -31.96 -4.54 1.83
CA ALA A 296 -33.09 -4.19 2.71
C ALA A 296 -33.02 -2.72 3.17
N LEU A 297 -31.85 -2.22 3.56
CA LEU A 297 -31.64 -0.80 3.91
C LEU A 297 -31.97 0.12 2.73
N VAL A 298 -31.54 -0.24 1.52
CA VAL A 298 -31.82 0.53 0.30
C VAL A 298 -33.33 0.51 -0.01
N ASN A 299 -33.94 -0.66 -0.06
CA ASN A 299 -35.35 -0.82 -0.44
C ASN A 299 -36.32 -0.16 0.56
N ARG A 300 -35.93 -0.01 1.82
CA ARG A 300 -36.71 0.65 2.87
C ARG A 300 -36.37 2.14 3.05
N ASN A 301 -35.52 2.71 2.20
CA ASN A 301 -34.99 4.08 2.33
C ASN A 301 -34.34 4.36 3.71
N GLN A 302 -33.71 3.33 4.31
CA GLN A 302 -33.03 3.41 5.61
C GLN A 302 -31.51 3.55 5.49
N LYS A 303 -30.96 3.43 4.27
CA LYS A 303 -29.50 3.50 4.04
C LYS A 303 -28.87 4.79 4.57
N ASP A 304 -29.41 5.95 4.20
CA ASP A 304 -28.81 7.24 4.57
C ASP A 304 -28.88 7.47 6.08
N ARG A 305 -29.96 7.00 6.71
CA ARG A 305 -30.12 6.99 8.17
C ARG A 305 -29.06 6.13 8.86
N PHE A 306 -28.83 4.92 8.36
CA PHE A 306 -27.76 4.03 8.84
C PHE A 306 -26.38 4.68 8.69
N LEU A 307 -26.09 5.31 7.55
CA LEU A 307 -24.82 5.99 7.32
C LEU A 307 -24.64 7.23 8.20
N GLY A 308 -25.70 8.00 8.45
CA GLY A 308 -25.68 9.12 9.40
C GLY A 308 -25.39 8.67 10.84
N ALA A 309 -25.90 7.50 11.25
CA ALA A 309 -25.54 6.91 12.54
C ALA A 309 -24.06 6.51 12.57
N TYR A 310 -23.59 5.80 11.54
CA TYR A 310 -22.17 5.43 11.40
C TYR A 310 -21.24 6.64 11.52
N GLU A 311 -21.53 7.72 10.81
CA GLU A 311 -20.73 8.95 10.82
C GLU A 311 -20.70 9.61 12.21
N LYS A 312 -21.87 9.74 12.87
CA LYS A 312 -21.93 10.31 14.23
C LYS A 312 -21.13 9.48 15.24
N ILE A 313 -21.18 8.15 15.15
CA ILE A 313 -20.39 7.26 16.01
C ILE A 313 -18.90 7.44 15.73
N TYR A 314 -18.50 7.42 14.47
CA TYR A 314 -17.10 7.60 14.06
C TYR A 314 -16.53 8.93 14.58
N ASN A 315 -17.27 10.02 14.40
CA ASN A 315 -16.85 11.35 14.87
C ASN A 315 -16.72 11.41 16.40
N SER A 316 -17.64 10.75 17.13
CA SER A 316 -17.56 10.62 18.59
C SER A 316 -16.29 9.86 19.01
N HIS A 317 -15.95 8.78 18.30
CA HIS A 317 -14.73 8.00 18.53
C HIS A 317 -13.45 8.80 18.21
N GLN A 318 -13.45 9.61 17.14
CA GLN A 318 -12.32 10.52 16.84
C GLN A 318 -12.09 11.51 17.98
N LEU A 319 -13.14 12.20 18.44
CA LEU A 319 -13.04 13.15 19.55
C LEU A 319 -12.61 12.49 20.87
N PHE A 320 -13.03 11.25 21.09
CA PHE A 320 -12.57 10.44 22.22
C PHE A 320 -11.07 10.13 22.09
N MET A 321 -10.63 9.69 20.90
CA MET A 321 -9.22 9.37 20.63
C MET A 321 -8.30 10.57 20.82
N GLU A 322 -8.69 11.76 20.35
CA GLU A 322 -7.92 12.99 20.54
C GLU A 322 -7.63 13.30 22.03
N LYS A 323 -8.54 12.90 22.92
CA LYS A 323 -8.39 13.07 24.38
C LYS A 323 -7.65 11.91 25.05
N HIS A 324 -7.64 10.73 24.44
CA HIS A 324 -7.20 9.47 25.05
C HIS A 324 -6.23 8.67 24.16
N LEU A 325 -5.28 9.36 23.51
CA LEU A 325 -4.29 8.75 22.61
C LEU A 325 -3.38 7.72 23.31
N ALA A 326 -3.05 7.96 24.58
CA ALA A 326 -2.11 7.14 25.33
C ALA A 326 -2.83 6.20 26.33
N PRO A 327 -2.31 4.98 26.54
CA PRO A 327 -2.78 4.12 27.63
C PRO A 327 -2.69 4.83 28.97
N ILE A 328 -3.75 4.73 29.75
CA ILE A 328 -3.78 5.27 31.11
C ILE A 328 -3.17 4.22 32.05
N PHE A 329 -2.20 4.61 32.87
CA PHE A 329 -1.56 3.73 33.85
C PHE A 329 -2.03 4.07 35.26
N GLU A 330 -2.42 3.04 36.01
CA GLU A 330 -2.81 3.12 37.40
C GLU A 330 -1.69 2.57 38.28
N ARG A 331 -1.33 3.32 39.33
CA ARG A 331 -0.33 2.88 40.31
C ARG A 331 -0.96 1.92 41.33
N LEU A 332 -0.39 0.74 41.46
CA LEU A 332 -0.76 -0.28 42.43
C LEU A 332 -0.13 -0.02 43.81
N GLU A 333 -0.70 -0.59 44.86
CA GLU A 333 -0.26 -0.41 46.26
C GLU A 333 1.20 -0.83 46.49
N ASN A 334 1.67 -1.85 45.77
CA ASN A 334 3.06 -2.32 45.81
C ASN A 334 4.05 -1.42 45.04
N GLY A 335 3.58 -0.29 44.49
CA GLY A 335 4.38 0.65 43.71
C GLY A 335 4.59 0.27 42.25
N THR A 336 4.02 -0.84 41.78
CA THR A 336 4.00 -1.20 40.35
C THR A 336 2.89 -0.45 39.62
N TYR A 337 2.90 -0.48 38.28
CA TYR A 337 1.86 0.14 37.45
C TYR A 337 1.13 -0.94 36.65
N GLN A 338 -0.17 -0.77 36.47
CA GLN A 338 -0.98 -1.55 35.54
C GLN A 338 -1.65 -0.62 34.53
N VAL A 339 -2.04 -1.16 33.37
CA VAL A 339 -2.91 -0.42 32.45
C VAL A 339 -4.30 -0.33 33.09
N SER A 340 -4.91 0.85 32.99
CA SER A 340 -6.25 1.11 33.49
C SER A 340 -7.25 0.14 32.87
N LYS A 341 -8.16 -0.36 33.70
CA LYS A 341 -9.27 -1.21 33.27
C LYS A 341 -10.51 -0.40 32.87
N ALA A 342 -10.36 0.91 32.69
CA ALA A 342 -11.42 1.77 32.24
C ALA A 342 -11.93 1.35 30.85
N LEU A 343 -13.23 1.54 30.63
CA LEU A 343 -13.91 1.15 29.40
C LEU A 343 -14.20 2.39 28.57
N ALA A 344 -14.06 2.30 27.25
CA ALA A 344 -14.74 3.25 26.36
C ALA A 344 -16.21 2.83 26.27
N GLN A 345 -17.10 3.72 26.68
CA GLN A 345 -18.55 3.54 26.55
C GLN A 345 -19.08 4.49 25.48
N THR A 346 -19.79 3.95 24.49
CA THR A 346 -20.53 4.72 23.50
C THR A 346 -22.02 4.67 23.82
N THR A 347 -22.62 5.84 24.04
CA THR A 347 -24.06 6.05 24.18
C THR A 347 -24.59 6.69 22.89
N PHE A 348 -25.36 5.92 22.13
CA PHE A 348 -26.01 6.35 20.90
C PHE A 348 -27.49 6.62 21.17
N THR A 349 -27.96 7.86 20.97
CA THR A 349 -29.35 8.28 21.21
C THR A 349 -30.07 8.53 19.90
N PHE A 350 -31.31 8.05 19.77
CA PHE A 350 -32.13 8.20 18.57
C PHE A 350 -33.57 8.64 18.92
N ASP A 351 -34.31 9.10 17.91
CA ASP A 351 -35.74 9.44 18.06
C ASP A 351 -36.60 8.17 18.02
N LEU A 352 -37.47 7.97 19.00
CA LEU A 352 -38.30 6.74 19.09
C LEU A 352 -39.34 6.61 17.97
N ASN A 353 -39.76 7.72 17.35
CA ASN A 353 -40.79 7.70 16.33
C ASN A 353 -40.19 7.52 14.94
N THR A 354 -39.05 8.17 14.69
CA THR A 354 -38.43 8.16 13.36
C THR A 354 -37.23 7.22 13.25
N ASN A 355 -36.68 6.77 14.38
CA ASN A 355 -35.37 6.14 14.52
C ASN A 355 -34.21 7.01 14.06
N ASP A 356 -34.40 8.33 13.89
CA ASP A 356 -33.32 9.21 13.42
C ASP A 356 -32.23 9.39 14.50
N PRO A 357 -30.93 9.36 14.12
CA PRO A 357 -29.84 9.57 15.07
C PRO A 357 -29.85 11.00 15.63
N ILE A 358 -29.95 11.13 16.96
CA ILE A 358 -29.93 12.43 17.66
C ILE A 358 -28.50 12.79 18.03
N SER A 359 -27.89 12.03 18.94
CA SER A 359 -26.56 12.31 19.51
C SER A 359 -25.77 11.04 19.78
N VAL A 360 -24.43 11.18 19.80
CA VAL A 360 -23.52 10.10 20.19
C VAL A 360 -22.42 10.65 21.08
N VAL A 361 -22.24 10.03 22.24
CA VAL A 361 -21.18 10.38 23.18
C VAL A 361 -20.35 9.14 23.46
N THR A 362 -19.04 9.29 23.38
CA THR A 362 -18.08 8.26 23.79
C THR A 362 -17.23 8.81 24.91
N GLU A 363 -17.23 8.10 26.04
CA GLU A 363 -16.57 8.55 27.26
C GLU A 363 -15.89 7.40 27.99
N LEU A 364 -14.97 7.75 28.88
CA LEU A 364 -14.24 6.80 29.68
C LEU A 364 -15.02 6.52 30.96
N VAL A 365 -15.38 5.27 31.21
CA VAL A 365 -16.13 4.84 32.41
C VAL A 365 -15.33 3.84 33.22
N ALA A 366 -15.57 3.81 34.54
CA ALA A 366 -14.96 2.83 35.42
C ALA A 366 -15.45 1.41 35.08
N PRO A 367 -14.61 0.37 35.23
CA PRO A 367 -15.03 -1.02 35.05
C PRO A 367 -16.19 -1.36 36.00
N GLY A 368 -17.19 -2.08 35.50
CA GLY A 368 -18.38 -2.46 36.27
C GLY A 368 -19.42 -1.35 36.44
N CYS A 369 -19.24 -0.19 35.81
CA CYS A 369 -20.27 0.84 35.73
C CYS A 369 -21.34 0.39 34.73
N GLU A 370 -22.42 -0.23 35.20
CA GLU A 370 -23.59 -0.51 34.37
C GLU A 370 -24.43 0.76 34.24
N VAL A 371 -24.46 1.33 33.04
CA VAL A 371 -25.39 2.42 32.72
C VAL A 371 -26.66 1.80 32.15
N ALA A 372 -27.78 1.99 32.85
CA ALA A 372 -29.09 1.59 32.33
C ALA A 372 -29.38 2.40 31.06
N ALA A 373 -29.55 1.71 29.93
CA ALA A 373 -29.92 2.35 28.68
C ALA A 373 -31.39 2.78 28.72
N GLU A 374 -31.65 4.03 28.39
CA GLU A 374 -33.02 4.51 28.15
C GLU A 374 -33.62 3.84 26.90
N PRO A 375 -34.97 3.79 26.73
CA PRO A 375 -35.60 3.14 25.58
C PRO A 375 -35.14 3.64 24.21
N ASN A 376 -34.63 4.87 24.15
CA ASN A 376 -34.16 5.54 22.95
C ASN A 376 -32.62 5.58 22.85
N GLN A 377 -31.93 4.72 23.60
CA GLN A 377 -30.49 4.63 23.67
C GLN A 377 -29.98 3.22 23.35
N ILE A 378 -28.85 3.17 22.65
CA ILE A 378 -27.98 2.01 22.57
C ILE A 378 -26.72 2.35 23.35
N VAL A 379 -26.40 1.55 24.37
CA VAL A 379 -25.20 1.73 25.20
C VAL A 379 -24.33 0.48 25.07
N ARG A 380 -23.07 0.67 24.66
CA ARG A 380 -22.07 -0.40 24.62
C ARG A 380 -20.76 0.09 25.19
N ALA A 381 -20.01 -0.81 25.82
CA ALA A 381 -18.73 -0.50 26.41
C ALA A 381 -17.71 -1.59 26.11
N ARG A 382 -16.45 -1.19 25.88
CA ARG A 382 -15.32 -2.10 25.67
C ARG A 382 -14.10 -1.68 26.48
N GLU A 383 -13.38 -2.68 26.99
CA GLU A 383 -12.04 -2.47 27.55
C GLU A 383 -11.12 -1.91 26.47
N LEU A 384 -10.50 -0.78 26.77
CA LEU A 384 -9.42 -0.26 25.95
C LEU A 384 -8.12 -0.99 26.31
N TRP A 385 -7.20 -1.10 25.35
CA TRP A 385 -5.84 -1.60 25.57
C TRP A 385 -5.72 -3.06 26.05
N ARG A 386 -6.79 -3.86 25.95
CA ARG A 386 -6.81 -5.28 26.37
C ARG A 386 -5.74 -6.13 25.67
N HIS A 387 -5.34 -5.75 24.46
CA HIS A 387 -4.40 -6.49 23.63
C HIS A 387 -3.19 -5.60 23.30
N ASN A 388 -2.03 -5.97 23.85
CA ASN A 388 -0.69 -5.45 23.58
C ASN A 388 -0.49 -3.93 23.66
N ILE A 389 0.12 -3.50 24.76
CA ILE A 389 0.66 -2.13 24.98
C ILE A 389 1.63 -1.71 23.86
N THR A 390 2.23 -2.68 23.14
CA THR A 390 3.17 -2.45 22.04
C THR A 390 2.53 -1.90 20.77
N ASP A 391 1.23 -2.11 20.56
CA ASP A 391 0.53 -1.74 19.33
C ASP A 391 0.10 -0.25 19.32
N GLY A 392 0.34 0.50 20.40
CA GLY A 392 0.07 1.94 20.47
C GLY A 392 -1.40 2.33 20.23
N ASP A 393 -1.60 3.42 19.50
CA ASP A 393 -2.91 3.96 19.12
C ASP A 393 -3.73 3.00 18.23
N ALA A 394 -3.06 2.14 17.47
CA ALA A 394 -3.68 1.10 16.65
C ALA A 394 -4.38 -0.01 17.45
N ALA A 395 -4.07 -0.20 18.74
CA ALA A 395 -4.88 -1.08 19.59
C ALA A 395 -6.19 -0.39 20.01
N THR A 396 -6.12 0.88 20.41
CA THR A 396 -7.27 1.66 20.89
C THR A 396 -8.31 1.84 19.78
N TRP A 397 -7.87 2.25 18.59
CA TRP A 397 -8.75 2.39 17.43
C TRP A 397 -9.44 1.07 17.05
N ARG A 398 -8.79 -0.09 17.29
CA ARG A 398 -9.34 -1.42 17.00
C ARG A 398 -10.55 -1.71 17.88
N GLU A 399 -10.41 -1.46 19.17
CA GLU A 399 -11.50 -1.65 20.11
C GLU A 399 -12.63 -0.65 19.90
N LEU A 400 -12.31 0.59 19.49
CA LEU A 400 -13.34 1.56 19.08
C LEU A 400 -14.09 1.13 17.81
N HIS A 401 -13.39 0.60 16.79
CA HIS A 401 -14.05 0.09 15.59
C HIS A 401 -14.94 -1.13 15.89
N ARG A 402 -14.51 -2.00 16.81
CA ARG A 402 -15.35 -3.10 17.32
C ARG A 402 -16.57 -2.57 18.05
N LEU A 403 -16.38 -1.59 18.94
CA LEU A 403 -17.46 -0.94 19.67
C LEU A 403 -18.46 -0.26 18.71
N GLN A 404 -17.97 0.36 17.64
CA GLN A 404 -18.80 0.96 16.59
C GLN A 404 -19.70 -0.09 15.92
N ILE A 405 -19.14 -1.25 15.56
CA ILE A 405 -19.90 -2.34 14.95
C ILE A 405 -20.93 -2.91 15.92
N GLU A 406 -20.63 -2.98 17.22
CA GLU A 406 -21.60 -3.41 18.23
C GLU A 406 -22.81 -2.49 18.31
N VAL A 407 -22.57 -1.17 18.40
CA VAL A 407 -23.65 -0.17 18.40
C VAL A 407 -24.47 -0.24 17.10
N LEU A 408 -23.79 -0.39 15.95
CA LEU A 408 -24.46 -0.46 14.65
C LEU A 408 -25.22 -1.78 14.44
N ALA A 409 -24.81 -2.88 15.08
CA ALA A 409 -25.52 -4.15 15.04
C ALA A 409 -26.89 -4.08 15.72
N GLU A 410 -27.01 -3.36 16.83
CA GLU A 410 -28.32 -3.10 17.44
C GLU A 410 -29.12 -2.09 16.64
N TYR A 411 -28.46 -1.04 16.14
CA TYR A 411 -29.15 -0.02 15.37
C TYR A 411 -29.73 -0.59 14.06
N ILE A 412 -29.01 -1.49 13.38
CA ILE A 412 -29.56 -2.15 12.19
C ILE A 412 -30.74 -3.05 12.54
N GLN A 413 -30.78 -3.66 13.73
CA GLN A 413 -31.93 -4.44 14.19
C GLN A 413 -33.16 -3.56 14.45
N LEU A 414 -32.95 -2.30 14.89
CA LEU A 414 -34.04 -1.32 14.99
C LEU A 414 -34.56 -0.89 13.61
N LEU A 415 -33.67 -0.69 12.64
CA LEU A 415 -34.04 -0.30 11.27
C LEU A 415 -34.67 -1.46 10.47
N LEU A 416 -34.24 -2.68 10.76
CA LEU A 416 -34.66 -3.92 10.10
C LEU A 416 -35.18 -4.92 11.15
N SER A 417 -36.37 -4.67 11.69
CA SER A 417 -36.93 -5.46 12.81
C SER A 417 -37.19 -6.94 12.51
N ASP A 418 -37.23 -7.32 11.24
CA ASP A 418 -37.30 -8.70 10.76
C ASP A 418 -35.93 -9.41 10.68
N GLU A 419 -34.83 -8.65 10.80
CA GLU A 419 -33.48 -9.19 10.91
C GLU A 419 -33.15 -9.56 12.35
N ASN A 420 -32.65 -10.78 12.54
CA ASN A 420 -32.12 -11.20 13.83
C ASN A 420 -30.60 -11.16 13.79
N VAL A 421 -30.00 -10.20 14.48
CA VAL A 421 -28.54 -10.09 14.64
C VAL A 421 -28.19 -10.58 16.04
N LYS A 422 -28.01 -11.90 16.21
CA LYS A 422 -27.80 -12.49 17.55
C LYS A 422 -26.34 -12.44 17.99
N GLU A 423 -25.44 -12.88 17.12
CA GLU A 423 -24.01 -12.95 17.39
C GLU A 423 -23.26 -12.57 16.13
N PHE A 424 -22.59 -11.42 16.13
CA PHE A 424 -21.83 -10.94 14.98
C PHE A 424 -20.34 -11.08 15.25
N LYS A 425 -19.60 -11.47 14.22
CA LYS A 425 -18.14 -11.55 14.30
C LYS A 425 -17.56 -10.15 14.12
N LEU A 426 -16.74 -9.76 15.08
CA LEU A 426 -16.06 -8.47 15.10
C LEU A 426 -14.81 -8.47 14.22
N PRO A 427 -14.37 -7.30 13.74
CA PRO A 427 -13.10 -7.18 13.02
C PRO A 427 -11.93 -7.69 13.87
N PHE A 428 -11.03 -8.44 13.26
CA PHE A 428 -9.85 -8.97 13.94
C PHE A 428 -8.75 -7.92 14.05
N TYR A 429 -8.66 -6.99 13.10
CA TYR A 429 -7.62 -5.98 13.02
C TYR A 429 -8.17 -4.60 12.64
N LEU A 430 -7.35 -3.57 12.85
CA LEU A 430 -7.68 -2.24 12.38
C LEU A 430 -7.49 -2.07 10.88
N ILE A 431 -8.24 -1.08 10.41
CA ILE A 431 -8.01 -0.33 9.19
C ILE A 431 -6.67 0.40 9.35
N GLU A 432 -5.68 0.01 8.55
CA GLU A 432 -4.66 0.94 8.04
C GLU A 432 -5.10 1.40 6.65
#